data_AF-A0A7Y5QL45-F1
#
_entry.id   AF-A0A7Y5QL45-F1
#
_cell.length_a   1.000
_cell.length_b   1.000
_cell.length_c   1.000
_cell.angle_alpha   90.00
_cell.angle_beta   90.00
_cell.angle_gamma   90.00
#
_symmetry.space_group_name_H-M   'P 1'
#
loop_
_entity.id
_entity.type
_entity.pdbx_description
1 polymer ?
#
loop_
_entity_poly.entity_id
_entity_poly.type
_entity_poly.pdbx_seq_one_letter_code
_entity_poly.pdbx_strand_id
1 'polypeptide(L)'
;MPDANALRALERLRFAGGRTLNLRTGLPTGDEAALRVDRWLRTKQVELSGDVLIITGRGASSLGGVPVIRESTRRVLNRLRRAGVVASYGENTPGSFVVTLAPLRDLLQAPRRRGARHTDPGAAVHADVAGAIDGLKSETLAGLRALALRAIEALGVRQPTADMVNAEMQRQFTLLASSAPGSGDPDRWLADAIARARREFEDSLA
;
A
#
# COMPACT_ATOMS: atom_id res chain seq x y z
N MET A 1 3.15 5.06 -37.85
CA MET A 1 2.19 5.26 -36.74
C MET A 1 1.84 3.89 -36.19
N PRO A 2 2.15 3.55 -34.93
CA PRO A 2 1.71 2.28 -34.36
C PRO A 2 0.18 2.19 -34.40
N ASP A 3 -0.34 1.02 -34.75
CA ASP A 3 -1.78 0.76 -34.87
C ASP A 3 -2.47 1.00 -33.51
N ALA A 4 -3.47 1.89 -33.49
CA ALA A 4 -4.19 2.26 -32.28
C ALA A 4 -4.86 1.04 -31.60
N ASN A 5 -5.15 -0.01 -32.35
CA ASN A 5 -5.67 -1.27 -31.81
C ASN A 5 -4.60 -2.06 -31.05
N ALA A 6 -3.35 -2.08 -31.55
CA ALA A 6 -2.23 -2.73 -30.88
C ALA A 6 -1.87 -2.03 -29.56
N LEU A 7 -1.86 -0.69 -29.55
CA LEU A 7 -1.64 0.08 -28.31
C LEU A 7 -2.71 -0.19 -27.25
N ARG A 8 -3.99 -0.23 -27.66
CA ARG A 8 -5.10 -0.58 -26.74
C ARG A 8 -5.01 -2.02 -26.23
N ALA A 9 -4.55 -2.96 -27.04
CA ALA A 9 -4.33 -4.34 -26.61
C ALA A 9 -3.21 -4.43 -25.56
N LEU A 10 -2.10 -3.71 -25.78
CA LEU A 10 -0.99 -3.62 -24.82
C LEU A 10 -1.41 -2.96 -23.50
N GLU A 11 -2.21 -1.89 -23.54
CA GLU A 11 -2.76 -1.26 -22.33
C GLU A 11 -3.66 -2.21 -21.54
N ARG A 12 -4.52 -2.98 -22.23
CA ARG A 12 -5.37 -3.98 -21.56
C ARG A 12 -4.54 -5.07 -20.88
N LEU A 13 -3.45 -5.51 -21.52
CA LEU A 13 -2.53 -6.47 -20.92
C LEU A 13 -1.81 -5.89 -19.70
N ARG A 14 -1.37 -4.63 -19.77
CA ARG A 14 -0.71 -3.92 -18.64
C ARG A 14 -1.56 -3.92 -17.36
N PHE A 15 -2.89 -3.82 -17.50
CA PHE A 15 -3.81 -3.73 -16.35
C PHE A 15 -4.66 -5.00 -16.10
N ALA A 16 -4.32 -6.11 -16.73
CA ALA A 16 -4.98 -7.40 -16.52
C ALA A 16 -4.65 -8.02 -15.14
N GLY A 17 -5.44 -9.01 -14.72
CA GLY A 17 -5.14 -9.85 -13.55
C GLY A 17 -5.27 -9.15 -12.19
N GLY A 18 -6.33 -8.34 -12.00
CA GLY A 18 -6.58 -7.67 -10.72
C GLY A 18 -5.82 -6.37 -10.50
N ARG A 19 -5.20 -5.80 -11.54
CA ARG A 19 -4.57 -4.46 -11.55
C ARG A 19 -5.52 -3.32 -11.92
N THR A 20 -6.82 -3.61 -11.99
CA THR A 20 -7.86 -2.61 -12.29
C THR A 20 -8.86 -2.54 -11.14
N LEU A 21 -9.06 -1.36 -10.58
CA LEU A 21 -10.16 -1.04 -9.67
C LEU A 21 -11.24 -0.29 -10.43
N ASN A 22 -12.41 -0.89 -10.56
CA ASN A 22 -13.55 -0.26 -11.19
C ASN A 22 -14.52 0.27 -10.13
N LEU A 23 -14.60 1.60 -9.98
CA LEU A 23 -15.52 2.26 -9.05
C LEU A 23 -16.90 2.52 -9.68
N ARG A 24 -17.07 2.28 -10.98
CA ARG A 24 -18.35 2.42 -11.67
C ARG A 24 -19.38 1.42 -11.14
N THR A 25 -18.91 0.24 -10.72
CA THR A 25 -19.78 -0.81 -10.21
C THR A 25 -20.26 -0.44 -8.81
N GLY A 26 -21.56 -0.16 -8.67
CA GLY A 26 -22.21 0.05 -7.37
C GLY A 26 -22.45 1.50 -6.93
N LEU A 27 -22.20 2.51 -7.80
CA LEU A 27 -22.50 3.93 -7.55
C LEU A 27 -22.10 4.44 -6.14
N PRO A 28 -20.84 4.27 -5.71
CA PRO A 28 -20.43 4.65 -4.38
C PRO A 28 -20.47 6.17 -4.18
N THR A 29 -20.62 6.60 -2.93
CA THR A 29 -20.37 8.00 -2.56
C THR A 29 -18.89 8.37 -2.73
N GLY A 30 -18.56 9.66 -2.70
CA GLY A 30 -17.17 10.12 -2.77
C GLY A 30 -16.29 9.53 -1.66
N ASP A 31 -16.82 9.38 -0.46
CA ASP A 31 -16.08 8.85 0.71
C ASP A 31 -15.90 7.34 0.64
N GLU A 32 -16.93 6.62 0.18
CA GLU A 32 -16.82 5.18 -0.08
C GLU A 32 -15.81 4.87 -1.18
N ALA A 33 -15.82 5.65 -2.26
CA ALA A 33 -14.83 5.56 -3.32
C ALA A 33 -13.41 5.82 -2.78
N ALA A 34 -13.24 6.86 -1.95
CA ALA A 34 -11.98 7.19 -1.32
C ALA A 34 -11.45 6.04 -0.45
N LEU A 35 -12.31 5.44 0.38
CA LEU A 35 -11.94 4.32 1.24
C LEU A 35 -11.57 3.07 0.44
N ARG A 36 -12.33 2.74 -0.60
CA ARG A 36 -12.04 1.60 -1.49
C ARG A 36 -10.72 1.78 -2.22
N VAL A 37 -10.44 2.98 -2.73
CA VAL A 37 -9.16 3.31 -3.38
C VAL A 37 -8.00 3.18 -2.40
N ASP A 38 -8.14 3.72 -1.18
CA ASP A 38 -7.08 3.64 -0.16
C ASP A 38 -6.70 2.20 0.18
N ARG A 39 -7.70 1.39 0.56
CA ARG A 39 -7.49 -0.02 0.92
C ARG A 39 -6.88 -0.79 -0.24
N TRP A 40 -7.47 -0.65 -1.43
CA TRP A 40 -7.03 -1.40 -2.59
C TRP A 40 -5.60 -1.06 -3.00
N LEU A 41 -5.21 0.22 -3.01
CA LEU A 41 -3.84 0.60 -3.39
C LEU A 41 -2.80 0.12 -2.37
N ARG A 42 -3.14 0.11 -1.08
CA ARG A 42 -2.26 -0.45 -0.04
C ARG A 42 -2.07 -1.95 -0.20
N THR A 43 -3.14 -2.69 -0.42
CA THR A 43 -3.06 -4.12 -0.73
C THR A 43 -2.25 -4.36 -1.99
N LYS A 44 -2.49 -3.59 -3.06
CA LYS A 44 -1.74 -3.75 -4.32
C LYS A 44 -0.26 -3.42 -4.17
N GLN A 45 0.11 -2.40 -3.42
CA GLN A 45 1.52 -2.12 -3.12
C GLN A 45 2.23 -3.33 -2.50
N VAL A 46 1.54 -4.04 -1.60
CA VAL A 46 2.10 -5.24 -0.98
C VAL A 46 2.13 -6.41 -1.97
N GLU A 47 1.08 -6.61 -2.76
CA GLU A 47 0.95 -7.77 -3.66
C GLU A 47 1.82 -7.70 -4.92
N LEU A 48 2.07 -6.50 -5.45
CA LEU A 48 2.72 -6.32 -6.74
C LEU A 48 3.47 -5.00 -6.86
N SER A 49 4.53 -5.01 -7.67
CA SER A 49 5.17 -3.79 -8.16
C SER A 49 4.60 -3.42 -9.54
N GLY A 50 4.50 -2.11 -9.80
CA GLY A 50 4.14 -1.58 -11.12
C GLY A 50 2.84 -0.78 -11.15
N ASP A 51 2.29 -0.63 -12.35
CA ASP A 51 1.16 0.25 -12.59
C ASP A 51 -0.20 -0.43 -12.41
N VAL A 52 -1.14 0.35 -11.90
CA VAL A 52 -2.53 -0.04 -11.73
C VAL A 52 -3.47 1.00 -12.33
N LEU A 53 -4.67 0.57 -12.69
CA LEU A 53 -5.71 1.40 -13.29
C LEU A 53 -6.87 1.57 -12.32
N ILE A 54 -7.29 2.82 -12.10
CA ILE A 54 -8.52 3.14 -11.37
C ILE A 54 -9.51 3.77 -12.35
N ILE A 55 -10.71 3.20 -12.44
CA ILE A 55 -11.78 3.71 -13.30
C ILE A 55 -12.84 4.37 -12.40
N THR A 56 -13.02 5.69 -12.53
CA THR A 56 -13.95 6.50 -11.74
C THR A 56 -15.27 6.79 -12.45
N GLY A 57 -15.35 6.65 -13.79
CA GLY A 57 -16.57 6.84 -14.61
C GLY A 57 -16.52 8.07 -15.54
N ARG A 58 -17.51 8.27 -16.42
CA ARG A 58 -17.45 9.27 -17.52
C ARG A 58 -17.48 10.73 -17.03
N GLY A 59 -16.52 11.54 -17.49
CA GLY A 59 -16.49 12.98 -17.26
C GLY A 59 -17.74 13.74 -17.74
N ALA A 60 -18.06 14.81 -17.01
CA ALA A 60 -18.93 15.95 -17.33
C ALA A 60 -20.44 15.75 -17.63
N SER A 61 -20.99 14.54 -17.82
CA SER A 61 -22.43 14.42 -18.17
C SER A 61 -23.16 13.20 -17.61
N SER A 62 -23.08 12.98 -16.29
CA SER A 62 -23.89 11.96 -15.61
C SER A 62 -24.79 12.59 -14.54
N LEU A 63 -26.10 12.33 -14.63
CA LEU A 63 -27.00 12.41 -13.48
C LEU A 63 -26.43 11.52 -12.36
N GLY A 64 -26.04 12.11 -11.22
CA GLY A 64 -25.61 11.36 -10.03
C GLY A 64 -24.17 11.58 -9.49
N GLY A 65 -23.42 12.61 -9.90
CA GLY A 65 -22.27 13.08 -9.10
C GLY A 65 -20.87 12.51 -9.42
N VAL A 66 -20.59 12.07 -10.65
CA VAL A 66 -19.24 11.65 -11.09
C VAL A 66 -18.09 12.66 -10.84
N PRO A 67 -18.29 13.99 -10.83
CA PRO A 67 -17.25 14.93 -10.41
C PRO A 67 -16.73 14.68 -8.98
N VAL A 68 -17.59 14.17 -8.10
CA VAL A 68 -17.26 13.92 -6.68
C VAL A 68 -16.32 12.72 -6.56
N ILE A 69 -16.60 11.60 -7.24
CA ILE A 69 -15.75 10.39 -7.17
C ILE A 69 -14.35 10.65 -7.73
N ARG A 70 -14.27 11.34 -8.88
CA ARG A 70 -12.98 11.69 -9.49
C ARG A 70 -12.15 12.56 -8.57
N GLU A 71 -12.75 13.60 -7.99
CA GLU A 71 -12.07 14.51 -7.08
C GLU A 71 -11.67 13.82 -5.77
N SER A 72 -12.55 13.02 -5.17
CA SER A 72 -12.23 12.23 -3.98
C SER A 72 -11.09 11.26 -4.24
N THR A 73 -11.07 10.59 -5.39
CA THR A 73 -9.97 9.70 -5.80
C THR A 73 -8.66 10.48 -5.91
N ARG A 74 -8.66 11.65 -6.58
CA ARG A 74 -7.47 12.51 -6.69
C ARG A 74 -6.93 12.94 -5.33
N ARG A 75 -7.80 13.30 -4.37
CA ARG A 75 -7.41 13.66 -3.00
C ARG A 75 -6.73 12.49 -2.28
N VAL A 76 -7.28 11.28 -2.42
CA VAL A 76 -6.69 10.06 -1.87
C VAL A 76 -5.33 9.76 -2.50
N LEU A 77 -5.20 9.85 -3.83
CA LEU A 77 -3.93 9.63 -4.52
C LEU A 77 -2.84 10.59 -4.04
N ASN A 78 -3.17 11.88 -3.85
CA ASN A 78 -2.22 12.84 -3.27
C ASN A 78 -1.82 12.49 -1.83
N ARG A 79 -2.75 12.01 -1.01
CA ARG A 79 -2.46 11.57 0.36
C ARG A 79 -1.56 10.33 0.37
N LEU A 80 -1.84 9.37 -0.49
CA LEU A 80 -1.09 8.12 -0.62
C LEU A 80 0.31 8.32 -1.21
N ARG A 81 0.48 9.32 -2.08
CA ARG A 81 1.81 9.72 -2.57
C ARG A 81 2.71 10.20 -1.44
N ARG A 82 2.18 11.04 -0.54
CA ARG A 82 2.90 11.49 0.66
C ARG A 82 3.13 10.38 1.70
N ALA A 83 2.39 9.27 1.60
CA ALA A 83 2.49 8.14 2.51
C ALA A 83 3.41 7.02 1.97
N GLY A 84 4.06 7.22 0.82
CA GLY A 84 4.94 6.21 0.22
C GLY A 84 4.19 5.01 -0.37
N VAL A 85 2.90 5.15 -0.69
CA VAL A 85 2.10 4.08 -1.34
C VAL A 85 2.05 4.26 -2.86
N VAL A 86 2.01 5.50 -3.31
CA VAL A 86 1.95 5.88 -4.73
C VAL A 86 3.22 6.64 -5.09
N ALA A 87 3.95 6.22 -6.12
CA ALA A 87 5.08 6.97 -6.65
C ALA A 87 4.58 8.16 -7.49
N SER A 88 3.69 7.87 -8.44
CA SER A 88 3.10 8.85 -9.37
C SER A 88 1.72 8.41 -9.82
N TYR A 89 0.92 9.36 -10.30
CA TYR A 89 -0.33 9.06 -10.99
C TYR A 89 -0.62 10.11 -12.06
N GLY A 90 -1.38 9.72 -13.07
CA GLY A 90 -1.85 10.59 -14.14
C GLY A 90 -3.20 10.13 -14.65
N GLU A 91 -3.96 11.04 -15.24
CA GLU A 91 -5.21 10.67 -15.92
C GLU A 91 -4.87 10.05 -17.27
N ASN A 92 -5.40 8.85 -17.53
CA ASN A 92 -5.16 8.14 -18.79
C ASN A 92 -6.23 8.46 -19.84
N THR A 93 -7.48 8.48 -19.40
CA THR A 93 -8.64 8.98 -20.15
C THR A 93 -9.59 9.68 -19.18
N PRO A 94 -10.48 10.58 -19.64
CA PRO A 94 -11.45 11.24 -18.78
C PRO A 94 -12.20 10.24 -17.89
N GLY A 95 -11.93 10.28 -16.58
CA GLY A 95 -12.54 9.32 -15.65
C GLY A 95 -11.72 8.07 -15.34
N SER A 96 -10.41 8.09 -15.57
CA SER A 96 -9.52 6.99 -15.21
C SER A 96 -8.12 7.48 -14.84
N PHE A 97 -7.54 6.90 -13.80
CA PHE A 97 -6.17 7.19 -13.37
C PHE A 97 -5.28 5.97 -13.55
N VAL A 98 -4.12 6.18 -14.18
CA VAL A 98 -3.01 5.24 -14.09
C VAL A 98 -2.14 5.66 -12.91
N VAL A 99 -1.86 4.71 -12.04
CA VAL A 99 -1.15 4.92 -10.78
C VAL A 99 0.05 4.00 -10.77
N THR A 100 1.24 4.57 -10.61
CA THR A 100 2.48 3.82 -10.37
C THR A 100 2.63 3.64 -8.87
N LEU A 101 2.63 2.39 -8.41
CA LEU A 101 2.84 2.08 -6.99
C LEU A 101 4.28 2.36 -6.59
N ALA A 102 4.46 2.88 -5.38
CA ALA A 102 5.80 3.02 -4.81
C ALA A 102 6.31 1.64 -4.34
N PRO A 103 7.63 1.40 -4.35
CA PRO A 103 8.23 0.25 -3.68
C PRO A 103 7.72 0.11 -2.24
N LEU A 104 7.50 -1.11 -1.76
CA LEU A 104 7.10 -1.38 -0.39
C LEU A 104 8.10 -0.81 0.63
N ARG A 105 9.40 -0.78 0.32
CA ARG A 105 10.41 -0.13 1.18
C ARG A 105 10.11 1.35 1.45
N ASP A 106 9.49 2.08 0.52
CA ASP A 106 9.20 3.51 0.69
C ASP A 106 8.13 3.72 1.76
N LEU A 107 7.15 2.80 1.85
CA LEU A 107 6.17 2.77 2.94
C LEU A 107 6.87 2.52 4.30
N LEU A 108 7.84 1.59 4.31
CA LEU A 108 8.58 1.24 5.53
C LEU A 108 9.56 2.33 5.95
N GLN A 109 10.10 3.13 5.02
CA GLN A 109 11.00 4.25 5.33
C GLN A 109 10.29 5.58 5.53
N ALA A 110 8.99 5.66 5.19
CA ALA A 110 8.22 6.90 5.30
C ALA A 110 8.33 7.51 6.72
N PRO A 111 8.60 8.83 6.82
CA PRO A 111 8.75 9.49 8.11
C PRO A 111 7.57 9.20 9.03
N ARG A 112 7.87 8.81 10.28
CA ARG A 112 6.86 8.64 11.34
C ARG A 112 6.03 9.93 11.39
N ARG A 113 4.74 9.85 11.09
CA ARG A 113 3.84 11.00 11.25
C ARG A 113 3.90 11.42 12.72
N ARG A 114 4.53 12.57 13.00
CA ARG A 114 4.45 13.25 14.30
C ARG A 114 3.02 13.75 14.46
N GLY A 115 2.15 12.90 14.98
CA GLY A 115 0.71 13.13 14.94
C GLY A 115 -0.08 12.31 15.95
N ALA A 116 0.44 12.18 17.17
CA ALA A 116 -0.36 12.05 18.39
C ALA A 116 0.57 12.43 19.55
N ARG A 117 0.40 13.65 20.03
CA ARG A 117 0.96 14.07 21.31
C ARG A 117 0.35 13.15 22.37
N HIS A 118 1.23 12.53 23.16
CA HIS A 118 0.99 11.70 24.33
C HIS A 118 -0.35 11.98 25.03
N THR A 119 -1.38 11.21 24.68
CA THR A 119 -2.41 10.75 25.61
C THR A 119 -2.30 9.24 25.57
N ASP A 120 -2.42 8.60 26.73
CA ASP A 120 -2.14 7.18 26.90
C ASP A 120 -3.43 6.35 26.84
N PRO A 121 -3.84 5.89 25.64
CA PRO A 121 -4.56 4.64 25.45
C PRO A 121 -3.63 3.56 24.86
N GLY A 122 -2.30 3.70 25.01
CA GLY A 122 -1.30 2.97 24.21
C GLY A 122 -0.99 1.56 24.71
N ALA A 123 -1.09 1.30 26.02
CA ALA A 123 -0.69 0.02 26.60
C ALA A 123 -1.50 -1.18 26.06
N ALA A 124 -2.82 -1.05 25.92
CA ALA A 124 -3.68 -2.12 25.42
C ALA A 124 -3.43 -2.41 23.93
N VAL A 125 -3.33 -1.37 23.10
CA VAL A 125 -3.03 -1.51 21.66
C VAL A 125 -1.64 -2.12 21.45
N HIS A 126 -0.66 -1.74 22.27
CA HIS A 126 0.69 -2.29 22.21
C HIS A 126 0.73 -3.76 22.66
N ALA A 127 -0.02 -4.13 23.71
CA ALA A 127 -0.14 -5.50 24.18
C ALA A 127 -0.83 -6.40 23.14
N ASP A 128 -1.89 -5.91 22.48
CA ASP A 128 -2.60 -6.63 21.42
C ASP A 128 -1.70 -6.88 20.21
N VAL A 129 -0.89 -5.88 19.82
CA VAL A 129 0.08 -6.03 18.73
C VAL A 129 1.20 -6.99 19.12
N ALA A 130 1.71 -6.94 20.34
CA ALA A 130 2.72 -7.89 20.82
C ALA A 130 2.19 -9.32 20.83
N GLY A 131 0.99 -9.55 21.38
CA GLY A 131 0.34 -10.86 21.36
C GLY A 131 0.04 -11.36 19.94
N ALA A 132 -0.32 -10.47 19.01
CA ALA A 132 -0.50 -10.83 17.60
C ALA A 132 0.82 -11.24 16.91
N ILE A 133 1.94 -10.59 17.26
CA ILE A 133 3.27 -10.95 16.75
C ILE A 133 3.73 -12.29 17.32
N ASP A 134 3.47 -12.55 18.60
CA ASP A 134 3.80 -13.82 19.26
C ASP A 134 3.00 -15.00 18.68
N GLY A 135 1.82 -14.73 18.10
CA GLY A 135 0.99 -15.70 17.40
C GLY A 135 1.44 -16.03 15.96
N LEU A 136 2.46 -15.36 15.43
CA LEU A 136 2.99 -15.63 14.09
C LEU A 136 3.76 -16.95 14.06
N LYS A 137 3.81 -17.60 12.89
CA LYS A 137 4.72 -18.73 12.69
C LYS A 137 6.17 -18.29 12.88
N SER A 138 7.00 -19.17 13.41
CA SER A 138 8.41 -18.90 13.70
C SER A 138 9.17 -18.37 12.50
N GLU A 139 8.90 -18.87 11.30
CA GLU A 139 9.51 -18.42 10.05
C GLU A 139 9.08 -17.00 9.69
N THR A 140 7.80 -16.67 9.85
CA THR A 140 7.24 -15.32 9.61
C THR A 140 7.84 -14.32 10.60
N LEU A 141 7.95 -14.70 11.87
CA LEU A 141 8.57 -13.88 12.92
C LEU A 141 10.07 -13.63 12.65
N ALA A 142 10.80 -14.67 12.24
CA ALA A 142 12.21 -14.54 11.86
C ALA A 142 12.38 -13.61 10.63
N GLY A 143 11.49 -13.73 9.64
CA GLY A 143 11.45 -12.85 8.48
C GLY A 143 11.20 -11.39 8.87
N LEU A 144 10.23 -11.13 9.75
CA LEU A 144 9.90 -9.79 10.24
C LEU A 144 11.08 -9.17 11.00
N ARG A 145 11.76 -9.97 11.83
CA ARG A 145 12.96 -9.53 12.55
C ARG A 145 14.10 -9.16 11.59
N ALA A 146 14.33 -9.96 10.56
CA ALA A 146 15.34 -9.67 9.55
C ALA A 146 15.02 -8.38 8.77
N LEU A 147 13.75 -8.15 8.43
CA LEU A 147 13.31 -6.91 7.78
C LEU A 147 13.50 -5.68 8.70
N ALA A 148 13.17 -5.80 9.98
CA ALA A 148 13.36 -4.74 10.97
C ALA A 148 14.84 -4.34 11.09
N LEU A 149 15.74 -5.33 11.22
CA LEU A 149 17.18 -5.10 11.25
C LEU A 149 17.65 -4.35 9.99
N ARG A 150 17.23 -4.80 8.81
CA ARG A 150 17.63 -4.17 7.54
C ARG A 150 17.14 -2.74 7.40
N ALA A 151 15.92 -2.46 7.84
CA ALA A 151 15.37 -1.11 7.84
C ALA A 151 16.14 -0.18 8.80
N ILE A 152 16.53 -0.67 9.97
CA ILE A 152 17.31 0.09 10.95
C ILE A 152 18.75 0.35 10.43
N GLU A 153 19.38 -0.64 9.80
CA GLU A 153 20.68 -0.50 9.14
C GLU A 153 20.64 0.57 8.04
N ALA A 154 19.57 0.61 7.24
CA ALA A 154 19.39 1.61 6.19
C ALA A 154 19.28 3.05 6.73
N LEU A 155 18.94 3.22 8.02
CA LEU A 155 18.98 4.51 8.73
C LEU A 155 20.38 4.84 9.29
N GLY A 156 21.39 4.02 9.03
CA GLY A 156 22.77 4.20 9.46
C GLY A 156 23.10 3.63 10.85
N VAL A 157 22.17 2.90 11.49
CA VAL A 157 22.38 2.30 12.80
C VAL A 157 23.07 0.95 12.65
N ARG A 158 24.33 0.84 13.12
CA ARG A 158 25.15 -0.37 12.97
C ARG A 158 24.94 -1.44 14.05
N GLN A 159 24.50 -1.04 15.24
CA GLN A 159 24.29 -1.95 16.37
C GLN A 159 22.93 -1.65 17.04
N PRO A 160 21.83 -2.11 16.45
CA PRO A 160 20.51 -1.87 17.01
C PRO A 160 20.31 -2.65 18.31
N THR A 161 19.69 -2.02 19.30
CA THR A 161 19.28 -2.70 20.54
C THR A 161 18.09 -3.62 20.28
N ALA A 162 17.84 -4.58 21.17
CA ALA A 162 16.67 -5.46 21.08
C ALA A 162 15.35 -4.65 21.06
N ASP A 163 15.27 -3.58 21.86
CA ASP A 163 14.10 -2.71 21.91
C ASP A 163 13.87 -1.95 20.60
N MET A 164 14.94 -1.49 19.95
CA MET A 164 14.85 -0.85 18.64
C MET A 164 14.30 -1.82 17.59
N VAL A 165 14.79 -3.07 17.60
CA VAL A 165 14.33 -4.11 16.68
C VAL A 165 12.85 -4.44 16.95
N ASN A 166 12.47 -4.64 18.21
CA ASN A 166 11.08 -4.96 18.59
C ASN A 166 10.12 -3.82 18.22
N ALA A 167 10.49 -2.56 18.49
CA ALA A 167 9.68 -1.41 18.12
C ALA A 167 9.52 -1.27 16.60
N GLU A 168 10.57 -1.59 15.83
CA GLU A 168 10.48 -1.57 14.38
C GLU A 168 9.67 -2.75 13.84
N MET A 169 9.80 -3.95 14.41
CA MET A 169 8.95 -5.09 14.08
C MET A 169 7.47 -4.77 14.28
N GLN A 170 7.10 -4.18 15.43
CA GLN A 170 5.73 -3.76 15.70
C GLN A 170 5.22 -2.75 14.69
N ARG A 171 6.02 -1.71 14.38
CA ARG A 171 5.67 -0.71 13.38
C ARG A 171 5.44 -1.34 12.00
N GLN A 172 6.36 -2.18 11.54
CA GLN A 172 6.30 -2.83 10.23
C GLN A 172 5.10 -3.78 10.17
N PHE A 173 4.87 -4.57 11.21
CA PHE A 173 3.71 -5.43 11.33
C PHE A 173 2.40 -4.64 11.21
N THR A 174 2.24 -3.55 11.96
CA THR A 174 1.03 -2.71 11.88
C THR A 174 0.82 -2.13 10.47
N LEU A 175 1.88 -1.65 9.82
CA LEU A 175 1.78 -1.13 8.45
C LEU A 175 1.34 -2.20 7.46
N LEU A 176 1.94 -3.38 7.52
CA LEU A 176 1.61 -4.50 6.64
C LEU A 176 0.21 -5.05 6.94
N ALA A 177 -0.11 -5.33 8.20
CA ALA A 177 -1.42 -5.84 8.61
C ALA A 177 -2.57 -4.91 8.17
N SER A 178 -2.37 -3.58 8.21
CA SER A 178 -3.38 -2.62 7.73
C SER A 178 -3.67 -2.70 6.22
N SER A 179 -2.80 -3.39 5.47
CA SER A 179 -2.89 -3.58 4.02
C SER A 179 -3.35 -4.99 3.63
N ALA A 180 -3.56 -5.87 4.61
CA ALA A 180 -3.96 -7.25 4.39
C ALA A 180 -5.35 -7.34 3.72
N PRO A 181 -5.54 -8.26 2.77
CA PRO A 181 -6.87 -8.56 2.26
C PRO A 181 -7.73 -9.12 3.39
N GLY A 182 -9.01 -8.74 3.43
CA GLY A 182 -9.95 -9.22 4.46
C GLY A 182 -10.31 -10.71 4.38
N SER A 183 -9.70 -11.47 3.46
CA SER A 183 -9.89 -12.91 3.26
C SER A 183 -8.56 -13.58 2.88
N GLY A 184 -8.39 -14.85 3.27
CA GLY A 184 -7.20 -15.65 2.99
C GLY A 184 -6.44 -16.07 4.25
N ASP A 185 -5.25 -16.66 4.05
CA ASP A 185 -4.31 -16.98 5.12
C ASP A 185 -3.46 -15.73 5.46
N PRO A 186 -3.69 -15.08 6.61
CA PRO A 186 -3.03 -13.82 6.95
C PRO A 186 -1.52 -13.99 7.22
N ASP A 187 -1.11 -15.14 7.76
CA ASP A 187 0.30 -15.40 8.08
C ASP A 187 1.09 -15.63 6.79
N ARG A 188 0.55 -16.41 5.85
CA ARG A 188 1.15 -16.58 4.52
C ARG A 188 1.25 -15.25 3.77
N TRP A 189 0.19 -14.45 3.79
CA TRP A 189 0.20 -13.13 3.15
C TRP A 189 1.26 -12.21 3.73
N LEU A 190 1.41 -12.19 5.06
CA LEU A 190 2.42 -11.41 5.75
C LEU A 190 3.84 -11.91 5.42
N ALA A 191 4.05 -13.22 5.37
CA ALA A 191 5.34 -13.81 4.99
C ALA A 191 5.74 -13.40 3.56
N ASP A 192 4.81 -13.44 2.61
CA ASP A 192 5.03 -13.00 1.23
C ASP A 192 5.35 -11.49 1.15
N ALA A 193 4.66 -10.66 1.96
CA ALA A 193 4.91 -9.23 2.06
C ALA A 193 6.31 -8.92 2.59
N ILE A 194 6.72 -9.60 3.66
CA ILE A 194 8.05 -9.49 4.27
C ILE A 194 9.13 -9.89 3.26
N ALA A 195 8.95 -11.03 2.58
CA ALA A 195 9.91 -11.52 1.60
C ALA A 195 10.08 -10.54 0.43
N ARG A 196 9.00 -9.90 -0.03
CA ARG A 196 9.05 -8.84 -1.05
C ARG A 196 9.80 -7.61 -0.55
N ALA A 197 9.45 -7.09 0.62
CA ALA A 197 10.10 -5.91 1.20
C ALA A 197 11.62 -6.13 1.32
N ARG A 198 12.06 -7.31 1.77
CA ARG A 198 13.47 -7.66 1.89
C ARG A 198 14.22 -7.59 0.56
N ARG A 199 13.66 -8.19 -0.50
CA ARG A 199 14.25 -8.11 -1.85
C ARG A 199 14.42 -6.67 -2.32
N GLU A 200 13.42 -5.82 -2.08
CA GLU A 200 13.51 -4.40 -2.47
C GLU A 200 14.59 -3.61 -1.72
N PHE A 201 14.92 -4.00 -0.48
CA PHE A 201 16.04 -3.43 0.26
C PHE A 201 17.38 -3.94 -0.28
N GLU A 202 17.46 -5.22 -0.62
CA GLU A 202 18.66 -5.83 -1.22
C GLU A 202 18.98 -5.18 -2.58
N ASP A 203 17.98 -5.00 -3.45
CA ASP A 203 18.12 -4.37 -4.76
C ASP A 203 18.53 -2.88 -4.69
N SER A 204 18.28 -2.21 -3.56
CA SER A 204 18.59 -0.78 -3.38
C SER A 204 20.03 -0.51 -2.92
N LEU A 205 20.74 -1.56 -2.48
CA LEU A 205 22.11 -1.48 -1.96
C LEU A 205 23.16 -2.05 -2.93
N ALA A 206 22.71 -2.66 -4.03
CA ALA A 206 23.53 -3.14 -5.14
C ALA A 206 23.75 -2.03 -6.18
#